data_AF-A0A2U1IUR7-F1
#
_entry.id   AF-A0A2U1IUR7-F1
#
_cell.length_a   1.000
_cell.length_b   1.000
_cell.length_c   1.000
_cell.angle_alpha   90.00
_cell.angle_beta   90.00
_cell.angle_gamma   90.00
#
_symmetry.space_group_name_H-M   'P 1'
#
loop_
_entity.id
_entity.type
_entity.pdbx_description
1 polymer ?
#
loop_
_entity_poly.entity_id
_entity_poly.type
_entity_poly.pdbx_seq_one_letter_code
_entity_poly.pdbx_strand_id
1 'polypeptide(L)'
;MTQETPKKSVISNRVLEEHTPKSEIDALVKIVKTTGFVDDMIDGIYLALLAICILACIFAAVLAPSLHEIFPSLMYVYYFFTAIPQFCLNLPSTIASIPSIISSIPSVITNIISPLPETPGFIQPFLATFAYKKWIIVFSCCAYIWETYLDIRQRDKLHEVDRPVKIRNLVTRKAFLEANSYGLDKSTLKFIQSFIEQVKVVYVLSYDVLPMIWYVIGNVMETKMGFGSEYEITHSILFFIATTLINSVLNVPFDLYGTFVVEEKHGFNKQTISLYLSDFFKTFALTASFGSLILSGLLWTIKRTGSSFYYYVMIFMMLVQLIGLTIFPTFIQPLFNKFTPLEEGELKTAIEALASRVDFPLKKLYVVDGSKRSSHSNAYMYGFFKNKRIVLFDTLIKQTNLQEVCAILAHELGHWKMNHVIRMLVVGQVQIFVIFYLFSLVIGQQKMYSDFGFTSQPVFIGFMIYQYLYQPVDSVLTYYFNKLSRKHEFEADEFSKKLGYGEHLVEGLIKIHLENKGNLNPDKLYSSYHYSHPPLVERLTALDDPNVSPKTE
;
A
#
# COMPACT_ATOMS: atom_id res chain seq x y z
N MET A 1 7.01 -57.72 9.78
CA MET A 1 6.43 -56.62 8.99
C MET A 1 5.44 -55.88 9.86
N THR A 2 5.94 -55.00 10.72
CA THR A 2 5.14 -54.15 11.60
C THR A 2 4.94 -52.81 10.91
N GLN A 3 3.69 -52.48 10.57
CA GLN A 3 3.29 -51.17 10.09
C GLN A 3 3.54 -50.15 11.21
N GLU A 4 4.48 -49.25 11.01
CA GLU A 4 4.64 -48.07 11.85
C GLU A 4 3.41 -47.16 11.66
N THR A 5 2.67 -46.99 12.74
CA THR A 5 1.65 -45.95 12.92
C THR A 5 2.23 -44.56 12.61
N PRO A 6 1.47 -43.63 11.98
CA PRO A 6 1.95 -42.29 11.70
C PRO A 6 2.25 -41.55 13.00
N LYS A 7 3.42 -40.91 13.07
CA LYS A 7 3.83 -40.03 14.17
C LYS A 7 2.74 -38.99 14.47
N LYS A 8 2.50 -38.79 15.77
CA LYS A 8 1.62 -37.79 16.39
C LYS A 8 1.81 -36.39 15.79
N SER A 9 0.73 -35.60 15.77
CA SER A 9 0.63 -34.22 15.31
C SER A 9 1.86 -33.35 15.63
N VAL A 10 2.30 -32.57 14.64
CA VAL A 10 3.51 -31.71 14.63
C VAL A 10 3.45 -30.57 15.66
N ILE A 11 2.27 -30.26 16.21
CA ILE A 11 2.11 -29.43 17.42
C ILE A 11 2.54 -30.23 18.66
N SER A 12 3.84 -30.47 18.77
CA SER A 12 4.48 -31.04 19.96
C SER A 12 4.10 -30.19 21.19
N ASN A 13 3.66 -30.87 22.26
CA ASN A 13 3.31 -30.32 23.57
C ASN A 13 4.50 -29.61 24.24
N ARG A 14 4.87 -28.41 23.77
CA ARG A 14 5.68 -27.48 24.55
C ARG A 14 4.72 -26.59 25.35
N VAL A 15 4.49 -26.97 26.59
CA VAL A 15 3.85 -26.07 27.56
C VAL A 15 4.81 -24.90 27.73
N LEU A 16 4.47 -23.73 27.19
CA LEU A 16 5.22 -22.51 27.49
C LEU A 16 5.10 -22.24 29.00
N GLU A 17 6.24 -22.23 29.69
CA GLU A 17 6.28 -21.91 31.12
C GLU A 17 5.84 -20.46 31.35
N GLU A 18 4.73 -20.26 32.07
CA GLU A 18 4.27 -18.95 32.52
C GLU A 18 5.09 -18.52 33.75
N HIS A 19 6.24 -17.88 33.53
CA HIS A 19 7.00 -17.19 34.59
C HIS A 19 6.53 -15.75 34.84
N THR A 20 5.37 -15.36 34.29
CA THR A 20 4.84 -14.00 34.41
C THR A 20 4.05 -13.83 35.72
N PRO A 21 4.35 -12.81 36.54
CA PRO A 21 3.58 -12.53 37.75
C PRO A 21 2.09 -12.37 37.44
N LYS A 22 1.24 -13.01 38.26
CA LYS A 22 -0.22 -12.95 38.10
C LYS A 22 -0.75 -11.51 38.08
N SER A 23 -0.15 -10.61 38.87
CA SER A 23 -0.50 -9.18 38.89
C SER A 23 -0.31 -8.48 37.54
N GLU A 24 0.73 -8.85 36.78
CA GLU A 24 0.99 -8.29 35.45
C GLU A 24 -0.04 -8.79 34.43
N ILE A 25 -0.39 -10.08 34.49
CA ILE A 25 -1.46 -10.66 33.67
C ILE A 25 -2.81 -10.00 33.99
N ASP A 26 -3.14 -9.81 35.27
CA ASP A 26 -4.39 -9.20 35.70
C ASP A 26 -4.48 -7.73 35.25
N ALA A 27 -3.36 -7.00 35.25
CA ALA A 27 -3.28 -5.64 34.72
C ALA A 27 -3.54 -5.59 33.20
N LEU A 28 -2.91 -6.49 32.44
CA LEU A 28 -3.15 -6.62 30.99
C LEU A 28 -4.58 -7.03 30.67
N VAL A 29 -5.16 -7.96 31.43
CA VAL A 29 -6.57 -8.34 31.32
C VAL A 29 -7.47 -7.14 31.56
N LYS A 30 -7.15 -6.31 32.56
CA LYS A 30 -7.90 -5.08 32.83
C LYS A 30 -7.83 -4.16 31.62
N ILE A 31 -6.63 -3.85 31.11
CA ILE A 31 -6.45 -3.01 29.91
C ILE A 31 -7.30 -3.55 28.75
N VAL A 32 -7.10 -4.81 28.37
CA VAL A 32 -7.82 -5.42 27.24
C VAL A 32 -9.35 -5.38 27.44
N LYS A 33 -9.87 -5.48 28.67
CA LYS A 33 -11.31 -5.38 28.93
C LYS A 33 -11.84 -3.96 29.02
N THR A 34 -11.04 -3.02 29.51
CA THR A 34 -11.50 -1.69 29.90
C THR A 34 -11.09 -0.59 28.92
N THR A 35 -10.25 -0.86 27.92
CA THR A 35 -9.93 0.10 26.85
C THR A 35 -11.19 0.39 26.03
N GLY A 36 -12.01 1.31 26.55
CA GLY A 36 -13.27 1.72 25.95
C GLY A 36 -13.04 2.68 24.80
N PHE A 37 -13.92 2.62 23.80
CA PHE A 37 -13.91 3.54 22.66
C PHE A 37 -14.04 5.02 23.08
N VAL A 38 -14.69 5.30 24.21
CA VAL A 38 -15.06 6.66 24.64
C VAL A 38 -13.88 7.45 25.22
N ASP A 39 -13.04 6.82 26.07
CA ASP A 39 -11.86 7.49 26.63
C ASP A 39 -10.83 7.80 25.53
N ASP A 40 -10.73 6.89 24.56
CA ASP A 40 -9.91 6.99 23.35
C ASP A 40 -10.42 8.06 22.35
N MET A 41 -11.74 8.24 22.23
CA MET A 41 -12.34 9.29 21.40
C MET A 41 -11.99 10.70 21.90
N ILE A 42 -11.77 10.89 23.20
CA ILE A 42 -11.40 12.20 23.77
C ILE A 42 -10.01 12.61 23.26
N ASP A 43 -9.04 11.68 23.30
CA ASP A 43 -7.72 11.89 22.69
C ASP A 43 -7.82 12.12 21.17
N GLY A 44 -8.75 11.40 20.51
CA GLY A 44 -9.07 11.61 19.10
C GLY A 44 -9.65 12.99 18.77
N ILE A 45 -10.47 13.56 19.65
CA ILE A 45 -10.99 14.93 19.52
C ILE A 45 -9.85 15.93 19.70
N TYR A 46 -8.92 15.71 20.64
CA TYR A 46 -7.73 16.57 20.76
C TYR A 46 -6.82 16.48 19.53
N LEU A 47 -6.65 15.29 18.94
CA LEU A 47 -5.93 15.09 17.68
C LEU A 47 -6.65 15.77 16.50
N ALA A 48 -7.98 15.66 16.43
CA ALA A 48 -8.80 16.33 15.43
C ALA A 48 -8.68 17.85 15.56
N LEU A 49 -8.78 18.37 16.79
CA LEU A 49 -8.61 19.79 17.09
C LEU A 49 -7.19 20.25 16.79
N LEU A 50 -6.17 19.43 17.05
CA LEU A 50 -4.79 19.74 16.68
C LEU A 50 -4.64 19.78 15.15
N ALA A 51 -5.23 18.84 14.42
CA ALA A 51 -5.24 18.85 12.95
C ALA A 51 -6.00 20.07 12.39
N ILE A 52 -7.13 20.44 13.00
CA ILE A 52 -7.92 21.64 12.67
C ILE A 52 -7.15 22.92 13.04
N CYS A 53 -6.43 22.96 14.16
CA CYS A 53 -5.57 24.08 14.54
C CYS A 53 -4.36 24.19 13.63
N ILE A 54 -3.76 23.08 13.22
CA ILE A 54 -2.70 23.05 12.20
C ILE A 54 -3.26 23.54 10.87
N LEU A 55 -4.46 23.10 10.46
CA LEU A 55 -5.17 23.63 9.31
C LEU A 55 -5.42 25.12 9.43
N ALA A 56 -5.91 25.61 10.57
CA ALA A 56 -6.22 27.01 10.79
C ALA A 56 -4.95 27.85 10.82
N CYS A 57 -3.86 27.34 11.41
CA CYS A 57 -2.55 27.96 11.41
C CYS A 57 -1.92 27.93 10.03
N ILE A 58 -2.05 26.86 9.24
CA ILE A 58 -1.58 26.80 7.85
C ILE A 58 -2.44 27.70 6.98
N PHE A 59 -3.75 27.71 7.14
CA PHE A 59 -4.65 28.60 6.39
C PHE A 59 -4.37 30.06 6.75
N ALA A 60 -4.14 30.38 8.02
CA ALA A 60 -3.77 31.71 8.48
C ALA A 60 -2.32 32.10 8.11
N ALA A 61 -1.37 31.16 8.11
CA ALA A 61 0.05 31.43 7.83
C ALA A 61 0.41 31.34 6.34
N VAL A 62 -0.23 30.46 5.57
CA VAL A 62 0.05 30.19 4.15
C VAL A 62 -0.81 31.04 3.22
N LEU A 63 -2.08 31.33 3.56
CA LEU A 63 -2.99 32.05 2.66
C LEU A 63 -3.20 33.53 3.00
N ALA A 64 -2.91 34.00 4.21
CA ALA A 64 -3.24 35.39 4.58
C ALA A 64 -2.19 36.45 4.18
N PRO A 65 -0.84 36.24 4.26
CA PRO A 65 0.11 37.31 3.93
C PRO A 65 1.16 36.99 2.85
N SER A 66 1.45 35.73 2.52
CA SER A 66 2.73 35.35 1.89
C SER A 66 2.67 34.50 0.63
N LEU A 67 1.54 34.45 -0.07
CA LEU A 67 1.40 33.69 -1.33
C LEU A 67 2.43 34.09 -2.41
N HIS A 68 3.14 35.22 -2.25
CA HIS A 68 4.18 35.69 -3.17
C HIS A 68 5.61 35.24 -2.79
N GLU A 69 5.87 34.80 -1.54
CA GLU A 69 7.24 34.51 -1.04
C GLU A 69 7.59 33.02 -0.99
N ILE A 70 6.60 32.11 -1.10
CA ILE A 70 6.81 30.66 -1.00
C ILE A 70 7.33 30.04 -2.33
N PHE A 71 7.31 30.79 -3.43
CA PHE A 71 7.61 30.30 -4.78
C PHE A 71 9.06 30.41 -5.32
N PRO A 72 10.07 31.01 -4.65
CA PRO A 72 11.46 30.92 -5.11
C PRO A 72 12.05 29.51 -5.01
N SER A 73 11.56 28.65 -4.11
CA SER A 73 12.05 27.27 -3.95
C SER A 73 11.46 26.29 -4.98
N LEU A 74 10.29 26.61 -5.55
CA LEU A 74 9.67 25.90 -6.67
C LEU A 74 10.34 26.22 -8.02
N MET A 75 11.20 27.24 -8.11
CA MET A 75 12.00 27.49 -9.31
C MET A 75 12.98 26.37 -9.61
N TYR A 76 13.57 25.73 -8.60
CA TYR A 76 14.47 24.58 -8.80
C TYR A 76 13.73 23.31 -9.22
N VAL A 77 12.50 23.14 -8.72
CA VAL A 77 11.57 22.09 -9.15
C VAL A 77 11.15 22.37 -10.60
N TYR A 78 10.74 23.60 -10.93
CA TYR A 78 10.47 24.05 -12.28
C TYR A 78 11.65 23.80 -13.22
N TYR A 79 12.89 24.20 -12.87
CA TYR A 79 14.08 23.95 -13.69
C TYR A 79 14.37 22.45 -13.88
N PHE A 80 14.20 21.64 -12.84
CA PHE A 80 14.31 20.18 -12.93
C PHE A 80 13.24 19.59 -13.88
N PHE A 81 11.99 20.08 -13.82
CA PHE A 81 10.89 19.65 -14.68
C PHE A 81 10.96 20.20 -16.11
N THR A 82 11.50 21.39 -16.33
CA THR A 82 11.76 21.95 -17.67
C THR A 82 12.98 21.36 -18.34
N ALA A 83 13.86 20.66 -17.60
CA ALA A 83 14.96 19.88 -18.16
C ALA A 83 14.53 18.50 -18.68
N ILE A 84 13.36 17.98 -18.26
CA ILE A 84 12.78 16.71 -18.73
C ILE A 84 12.44 16.77 -20.23
N PRO A 85 11.87 17.85 -20.79
CA PRO A 85 11.77 18.05 -22.22
C PRO A 85 13.12 17.89 -22.95
N GLN A 86 14.22 18.40 -22.41
CA GLN A 86 15.55 18.29 -23.04
C GLN A 86 16.10 16.85 -23.04
N PHE A 87 15.75 16.06 -22.01
CA PHE A 87 16.04 14.62 -21.95
C PHE A 87 15.14 13.82 -22.91
N CYS A 88 13.85 14.18 -23.01
CA CYS A 88 12.89 13.59 -23.95
C CYS A 88 13.16 13.97 -25.42
N LEU A 89 13.75 15.14 -25.67
CA LEU A 89 14.17 15.62 -27.00
C LEU A 89 15.41 14.89 -27.54
N ASN A 90 16.15 14.17 -26.68
CA ASN A 90 17.29 13.31 -27.06
C ASN A 90 16.92 11.82 -27.14
N LEU A 91 15.69 11.45 -26.81
CA LEU A 91 15.09 10.13 -27.07
C LEU A 91 14.84 9.77 -28.57
N PRO A 92 14.80 10.71 -29.54
CA PRO A 92 14.47 10.39 -30.94
C PRO A 92 15.49 9.53 -31.70
N SER A 93 16.74 9.36 -31.25
CA SER A 93 17.69 8.49 -31.96
C SER A 93 17.51 7.00 -31.65
N THR A 94 16.79 6.65 -30.57
CA THR A 94 16.49 5.26 -30.19
C THR A 94 15.06 4.85 -30.54
N ILE A 95 14.14 5.81 -30.70
CA ILE A 95 12.71 5.57 -30.99
C ILE A 95 12.41 5.52 -32.51
N ALA A 96 13.30 6.02 -33.35
CA ALA A 96 13.13 6.04 -34.81
C ALA A 96 13.03 4.64 -35.48
N SER A 97 13.26 3.56 -34.74
CA SER A 97 13.12 2.17 -35.20
C SER A 97 11.81 1.49 -34.79
N ILE A 98 10.90 2.16 -34.06
CA ILE A 98 9.62 1.56 -33.66
C ILE A 98 8.64 1.33 -34.84
N PRO A 99 8.59 2.16 -35.90
CA PRO A 99 7.66 1.93 -37.01
C PRO A 99 7.88 0.60 -37.77
N SER A 100 9.11 0.07 -37.80
CA SER A 100 9.40 -1.22 -38.45
C SER A 100 9.04 -2.44 -37.59
N ILE A 101 8.82 -2.25 -36.29
CA ILE A 101 8.30 -3.28 -35.38
C ILE A 101 6.78 -3.34 -35.44
N ILE A 102 6.11 -2.20 -35.70
CA ILE A 102 4.65 -2.14 -35.81
C ILE A 102 4.15 -2.84 -37.09
N SER A 103 4.92 -2.79 -38.18
CA SER A 103 4.58 -3.50 -39.43
C SER A 103 4.80 -5.02 -39.38
N SER A 104 5.42 -5.55 -38.33
CA SER A 104 5.62 -6.99 -38.09
C SER A 104 4.67 -7.58 -37.05
N ILE A 105 3.69 -6.80 -36.59
CA ILE A 105 2.62 -7.26 -35.70
C ILE A 105 1.62 -8.12 -36.51
N PRO A 106 1.36 -9.39 -36.14
CA PRO A 106 0.39 -10.23 -36.82
C PRO A 106 -0.99 -9.57 -36.87
N SER A 107 -1.74 -9.77 -37.98
CA SER A 107 -3.10 -9.25 -38.19
C SER A 107 -4.12 -9.60 -37.09
N VAL A 108 -3.77 -10.53 -36.21
CA VAL A 108 -4.51 -10.90 -35.00
C VAL A 108 -4.51 -9.77 -33.95
N ILE A 109 -3.43 -8.99 -33.81
CA ILE A 109 -3.32 -7.93 -32.81
C ILE A 109 -4.02 -6.65 -33.28
N THR A 110 -4.06 -6.36 -34.58
CA THR A 110 -4.85 -5.24 -35.13
C THR A 110 -6.35 -5.39 -34.88
N ASN A 111 -6.86 -6.63 -34.83
CA ASN A 111 -8.25 -6.92 -34.46
C ASN A 111 -8.50 -6.83 -32.94
N ILE A 112 -7.46 -6.79 -32.11
CA ILE A 112 -7.56 -6.61 -30.65
C ILE A 112 -7.49 -5.12 -30.27
N ILE A 113 -6.83 -4.30 -31.11
CA ILE A 113 -6.63 -2.86 -30.91
C ILE A 113 -7.76 -2.02 -31.56
N SER A 114 -8.67 -2.64 -32.34
CA SER A 114 -9.88 -1.95 -32.76
C SER A 114 -10.60 -1.40 -31.52
N PRO A 115 -11.02 -0.12 -31.50
CA PRO A 115 -11.72 0.45 -30.36
C PRO A 115 -12.85 -0.50 -29.95
N LEU A 116 -12.94 -0.81 -28.65
CA LEU A 116 -14.10 -1.52 -28.14
C LEU A 116 -15.37 -0.78 -28.61
N PRO A 117 -16.45 -1.51 -28.96
CA PRO A 117 -17.65 -0.93 -29.52
C PRO A 117 -18.13 0.25 -28.68
N GLU A 118 -18.64 1.28 -29.35
CA GLU A 118 -19.17 2.48 -28.71
C GLU A 118 -20.13 2.09 -27.59
N THR A 119 -20.14 2.91 -26.53
CA THR A 119 -20.98 2.68 -25.35
C THR A 119 -22.40 2.35 -25.81
N PRO A 120 -23.02 1.25 -25.32
CA PRO A 120 -24.39 0.93 -25.69
C PRO A 120 -25.28 2.17 -25.63
N GLY A 121 -26.03 2.45 -26.69
CA GLY A 121 -26.72 3.74 -26.87
C GLY A 121 -27.67 4.16 -25.73
N PHE A 122 -28.06 3.22 -24.87
CA PHE A 122 -28.86 3.49 -23.66
C PHE A 122 -28.05 4.07 -22.48
N ILE A 123 -26.73 3.88 -22.43
CA ILE A 123 -25.88 4.30 -21.31
C ILE A 123 -25.60 5.79 -21.36
N GLN A 124 -25.40 6.36 -22.55
CA GLN A 124 -25.05 7.77 -22.73
C GLN A 124 -26.12 8.73 -22.16
N PRO A 125 -27.43 8.55 -22.43
CA PRO A 125 -28.49 9.38 -21.81
C PRO A 125 -28.55 9.25 -20.28
N PHE A 126 -28.26 8.06 -19.75
CA PHE A 126 -28.22 7.83 -18.30
C PHE A 126 -27.05 8.60 -17.66
N LEU A 127 -25.84 8.47 -18.21
CA LEU A 127 -24.65 9.19 -17.71
C LEU A 127 -24.83 10.71 -17.79
N ALA A 128 -25.45 11.22 -18.85
CA ALA A 128 -25.73 12.64 -19.02
C ALA A 128 -26.73 13.21 -18.00
N THR A 129 -27.54 12.37 -17.34
CA THR A 129 -28.53 12.80 -16.33
C THR A 129 -28.17 12.34 -14.91
N PHE A 130 -27.12 11.52 -14.76
CA PHE A 130 -26.70 10.94 -13.49
C PHE A 130 -26.25 12.02 -12.50
N ALA A 131 -26.81 12.01 -11.29
CA ALA A 131 -26.46 12.96 -10.23
C ALA A 131 -25.13 12.57 -9.55
N TYR A 132 -23.99 12.87 -10.19
CA TYR A 132 -22.67 12.39 -9.80
C TYR A 132 -22.31 12.75 -8.37
N LYS A 133 -22.42 14.03 -7.98
CA LYS A 133 -22.08 14.50 -6.63
C LYS A 133 -22.86 13.74 -5.54
N LYS A 134 -24.18 13.63 -5.71
CA LYS A 134 -25.05 12.93 -4.76
C LYS A 134 -24.63 11.47 -4.58
N TRP A 135 -24.49 10.74 -5.69
CA TRP A 135 -24.21 9.30 -5.62
C TRP A 135 -22.78 8.99 -5.17
N ILE A 136 -21.80 9.80 -5.56
CA ILE A 136 -20.42 9.68 -5.07
C ILE A 136 -20.37 9.83 -3.54
N ILE A 137 -21.06 10.83 -2.98
CA ILE A 137 -21.13 11.02 -1.52
C ILE A 137 -21.81 9.82 -0.86
N VAL A 138 -22.91 9.32 -1.43
CA VAL A 138 -23.61 8.13 -0.92
C VAL A 138 -22.70 6.90 -0.94
N PHE A 139 -22.00 6.63 -2.04
CA PHE A 139 -21.08 5.50 -2.17
C PHE A 139 -19.92 5.60 -1.17
N SER A 140 -19.33 6.79 -1.02
CA SER A 140 -18.29 7.04 -0.02
C SER A 140 -18.79 6.75 1.40
N CYS A 141 -19.98 7.24 1.78
CA CYS A 141 -20.57 6.97 3.09
C CYS A 141 -20.89 5.48 3.29
N CYS A 142 -21.44 4.80 2.28
CA CYS A 142 -21.71 3.36 2.35
C CYS A 142 -20.43 2.55 2.52
N ALA A 143 -19.36 2.88 1.78
CA ALA A 143 -18.07 2.25 1.93
C ALA A 143 -17.49 2.48 3.34
N TYR A 144 -17.55 3.72 3.85
CA TYR A 144 -17.11 4.03 5.22
C TYR A 144 -17.89 3.22 6.28
N ILE A 145 -19.22 3.11 6.15
CA ILE A 145 -20.03 2.31 7.07
C ILE A 145 -19.64 0.83 7.02
N TRP A 146 -19.39 0.29 5.82
CA TRP A 146 -18.94 -1.08 5.64
C TRP A 146 -17.58 -1.32 6.30
N GLU A 147 -16.59 -0.47 6.03
CA GLU A 147 -15.26 -0.57 6.65
C GLU A 147 -15.33 -0.45 8.18
N THR A 148 -16.10 0.51 8.68
CA THR A 148 -16.32 0.71 10.12
C THR A 148 -16.96 -0.52 10.75
N TYR A 149 -17.92 -1.17 10.08
CA TYR A 149 -18.52 -2.42 10.55
C TYR A 149 -17.48 -3.53 10.68
N LEU A 150 -16.60 -3.69 9.68
CA LEU A 150 -15.52 -4.68 9.74
C LEU A 150 -14.54 -4.37 10.88
N ASP A 151 -14.18 -3.10 11.06
CA ASP A 151 -13.29 -2.65 12.13
C ASP A 151 -13.89 -2.88 13.52
N ILE A 152 -15.20 -2.68 13.71
CA ILE A 152 -15.87 -2.94 15.00
C ILE A 152 -15.78 -4.42 15.35
N ARG A 153 -16.08 -5.30 14.39
CA ARG A 153 -15.96 -6.76 14.59
C ARG A 153 -14.54 -7.17 14.98
N GLN A 154 -13.55 -6.57 14.32
CA GLN A 154 -12.15 -6.83 14.65
C GLN A 154 -11.78 -6.31 16.03
N ARG A 155 -12.29 -5.13 16.41
CA ARG A 155 -12.08 -4.59 17.75
C ARG A 155 -12.69 -5.50 18.82
N ASP A 156 -13.90 -6.01 18.61
CA ASP A 156 -14.54 -6.96 19.53
C ASP A 156 -13.67 -8.21 19.75
N LYS A 157 -13.02 -8.70 18.69
CA LYS A 157 -12.07 -9.82 18.80
C LYS A 157 -10.82 -9.48 19.59
N LEU A 158 -10.34 -8.24 19.52
CA LEU A 158 -9.17 -7.80 20.31
C LEU A 158 -9.49 -7.67 21.80
N HIS A 159 -10.76 -7.50 22.19
CA HIS A 159 -11.20 -7.50 23.59
C HIS A 159 -11.28 -8.92 24.20
N GLU A 160 -11.14 -9.99 23.42
CA GLU A 160 -11.09 -11.35 23.95
C GLU A 160 -9.80 -11.56 24.77
N VAL A 161 -9.93 -12.04 26.01
CA VAL A 161 -8.79 -12.28 26.91
C VAL A 161 -8.32 -13.74 26.93
N ASP A 162 -9.13 -14.63 26.35
CA ASP A 162 -8.86 -16.05 26.29
C ASP A 162 -8.24 -16.42 24.94
N ARG A 163 -7.06 -17.04 25.00
CA ARG A 163 -6.38 -17.56 23.82
C ARG A 163 -7.24 -18.62 23.11
N PRO A 164 -7.37 -18.59 21.78
CA PRO A 164 -7.93 -19.69 21.00
C PRO A 164 -7.21 -21.01 21.30
N VAL A 165 -7.97 -22.11 21.38
CA VAL A 165 -7.44 -23.44 21.75
C VAL A 165 -6.22 -23.84 20.91
N LYS A 166 -6.25 -23.52 19.61
CA LYS A 166 -5.18 -23.86 18.65
C LYS A 166 -3.83 -23.20 18.95
N ILE A 167 -3.80 -22.05 19.63
CA ILE A 167 -2.55 -21.32 19.92
C ILE A 167 -2.14 -21.34 21.39
N ARG A 168 -2.94 -21.95 22.27
CA ARG A 168 -2.65 -21.99 23.72
C ARG A 168 -1.29 -22.59 24.05
N ASN A 169 -0.88 -23.59 23.29
CA ASN A 169 0.40 -24.27 23.46
C ASN A 169 1.55 -23.59 22.69
N LEU A 170 1.26 -22.56 21.89
CA LEU A 170 2.23 -21.91 21.00
C LEU A 170 2.58 -20.48 21.43
N VAL A 171 1.68 -19.82 22.16
CA VAL A 171 1.82 -18.42 22.55
C VAL A 171 1.45 -18.27 24.01
N THR A 172 2.26 -17.55 24.81
CA THR A 172 1.98 -17.28 26.23
C THR A 172 0.74 -16.40 26.40
N ARG A 173 0.09 -16.45 27.56
CA ARG A 173 -1.04 -15.55 27.83
C ARG A 173 -0.62 -14.08 27.82
N LYS A 174 0.56 -13.77 28.35
CA LYS A 174 1.14 -12.42 28.32
C LYS A 174 1.25 -11.91 26.89
N ALA A 175 1.93 -12.63 26.01
CA ALA A 175 2.15 -12.20 24.63
C ALA A 175 0.83 -12.04 23.85
N PHE A 176 -0.16 -12.90 24.11
CA PHE A 176 -1.50 -12.74 23.53
C PHE A 176 -2.17 -11.43 23.96
N LEU A 177 -2.15 -11.12 25.25
CA LEU A 177 -2.77 -9.89 25.77
C LEU A 177 -2.00 -8.63 25.34
N GLU A 178 -0.67 -8.70 25.22
CA GLU A 178 0.16 -7.61 24.70
C GLU A 178 -0.14 -7.34 23.21
N ALA A 179 -0.29 -8.39 22.40
CA ALA A 179 -0.70 -8.25 20.99
C ALA A 179 -2.11 -7.66 20.87
N ASN A 180 -3.05 -8.08 21.71
CA ASN A 180 -4.39 -7.50 21.74
C ASN A 180 -4.39 -6.04 22.19
N SER A 181 -3.63 -5.70 23.24
CA SER A 181 -3.46 -4.32 23.71
C SER A 181 -2.89 -3.42 22.59
N TYR A 182 -1.87 -3.88 21.88
CA TYR A 182 -1.32 -3.18 20.72
C TYR A 182 -2.34 -3.03 19.58
N GLY A 183 -3.08 -4.09 19.28
CA GLY A 183 -4.16 -4.05 18.29
C GLY A 183 -5.27 -3.07 18.66
N LEU A 184 -5.62 -2.95 19.95
CA LEU A 184 -6.64 -2.01 20.44
C LEU A 184 -6.19 -0.56 20.26
N ASP A 185 -4.95 -0.23 20.62
CA ASP A 185 -4.41 1.13 20.42
C ASP A 185 -4.38 1.50 18.92
N LYS A 186 -3.96 0.56 18.05
CA LYS A 186 -4.00 0.75 16.59
C LYS A 186 -5.42 0.90 16.05
N SER A 187 -6.34 0.06 16.54
CA SER A 187 -7.75 0.12 16.18
C SER A 187 -8.36 1.48 16.53
N THR A 188 -8.06 2.00 17.72
CA THR A 188 -8.49 3.32 18.18
C THR A 188 -8.04 4.42 17.24
N LEU A 189 -6.73 4.50 16.96
CA LEU A 189 -6.18 5.50 16.05
C LEU A 189 -6.84 5.39 14.65
N LYS A 190 -7.01 4.16 14.15
CA LYS A 190 -7.67 3.91 12.85
C LYS A 190 -9.10 4.45 12.82
N PHE A 191 -9.90 4.22 13.86
CA PHE A 191 -11.28 4.72 13.91
C PHE A 191 -11.35 6.25 13.86
N ILE A 192 -10.53 6.91 14.67
CA ILE A 192 -10.46 8.38 14.73
C ILE A 192 -10.03 8.93 13.37
N GLN A 193 -8.93 8.41 12.83
CA GLN A 193 -8.40 8.86 11.54
C GLN A 193 -9.41 8.64 10.41
N SER A 194 -10.04 7.46 10.34
CA SER A 194 -11.01 7.13 9.29
C SER A 194 -12.27 8.00 9.38
N PHE A 195 -12.73 8.32 10.60
CA PHE A 195 -13.86 9.23 10.79
C PHE A 195 -13.52 10.65 10.30
N ILE A 196 -12.36 11.18 10.70
CA ILE A 196 -11.92 12.52 10.28
C ILE A 196 -11.71 12.58 8.77
N GLU A 197 -11.12 11.55 8.19
CA GLU A 197 -10.94 11.44 6.74
C GLU A 197 -12.29 11.41 6.01
N GLN A 198 -13.27 10.66 6.52
CA GLN A 198 -14.62 10.65 5.95
C GLN A 198 -15.30 12.01 6.03
N VAL A 199 -15.21 12.70 7.17
CA VAL A 199 -15.73 14.07 7.32
C VAL A 199 -15.06 15.02 6.32
N LYS A 200 -13.74 14.92 6.17
CA LYS A 200 -12.97 15.70 5.20
C LYS A 200 -13.43 15.43 3.77
N VAL A 201 -13.60 14.18 3.36
CA VAL A 201 -14.08 13.81 2.02
C VAL A 201 -15.48 14.40 1.78
N VAL A 202 -16.43 14.21 2.69
CA VAL A 202 -17.79 14.78 2.55
C VAL A 202 -17.74 16.30 2.47
N TYR A 203 -16.93 16.96 3.29
CA TYR A 203 -16.77 18.42 3.27
C TYR A 203 -16.17 18.90 1.94
N VAL A 204 -15.06 18.30 1.50
CA VAL A 204 -14.37 18.67 0.25
C VAL A 204 -15.30 18.54 -0.96
N LEU A 205 -16.12 17.49 -1.00
CA LEU A 205 -17.05 17.23 -2.09
C LEU A 205 -18.32 18.09 -2.00
N SER A 206 -18.85 18.36 -0.80
CA SER A 206 -20.10 19.11 -0.62
C SER A 206 -19.92 20.61 -0.81
N TYR A 207 -18.76 21.14 -0.40
CA TYR A 207 -18.45 22.57 -0.45
C TYR A 207 -17.54 22.96 -1.63
N ASP A 208 -17.38 22.07 -2.61
CA ASP A 208 -16.65 22.35 -3.85
C ASP A 208 -15.24 22.93 -3.59
N VAL A 209 -14.54 22.32 -2.61
CA VAL A 209 -13.18 22.71 -2.22
C VAL A 209 -12.18 22.41 -3.33
N LEU A 210 -12.40 21.35 -4.11
CA LEU A 210 -11.54 20.99 -5.25
C LEU A 210 -11.55 22.10 -6.33
N PRO A 211 -12.71 22.61 -6.81
CA PRO A 211 -12.77 23.79 -7.66
C PRO A 211 -12.08 25.01 -7.06
N MET A 212 -12.31 25.29 -5.77
CA MET A 212 -11.70 26.44 -5.11
C MET A 212 -10.17 26.40 -5.24
N ILE A 213 -9.54 25.27 -4.90
CA ILE A 213 -8.09 25.10 -5.02
C ILE A 213 -7.66 25.18 -6.49
N TRP A 214 -8.41 24.55 -7.41
CA TRP A 214 -8.12 24.56 -8.83
C TRP A 214 -8.09 25.99 -9.39
N TYR A 215 -9.14 26.77 -9.19
CA TYR A 215 -9.25 28.13 -9.73
C TYR A 215 -8.28 29.10 -9.05
N VAL A 216 -7.99 28.95 -7.75
CA VAL A 216 -6.95 29.74 -7.08
C VAL A 216 -5.59 29.51 -7.73
N ILE A 217 -5.22 28.25 -7.97
CA ILE A 217 -3.96 27.91 -8.65
C ILE A 217 -3.95 28.46 -10.07
N GLY A 218 -5.04 28.32 -10.82
CA GLY A 218 -5.16 28.84 -12.19
C GLY A 218 -4.98 30.37 -12.24
N ASN A 219 -5.62 31.10 -11.33
CA ASN A 219 -5.48 32.55 -11.23
C ASN A 219 -4.04 32.97 -10.87
N VAL A 220 -3.36 32.24 -9.98
CA VAL A 220 -1.94 32.49 -9.68
C VAL A 220 -1.05 32.22 -10.88
N MET A 221 -1.28 31.12 -11.60
CA MET A 221 -0.53 30.79 -12.83
C MET A 221 -0.67 31.90 -13.88
N GLU A 222 -1.90 32.35 -14.12
CA GLU A 222 -2.18 33.38 -15.13
C GLU A 222 -1.58 34.74 -14.72
N THR A 223 -1.85 35.19 -13.49
CA THR A 223 -1.48 36.55 -13.05
C THR A 223 -0.02 36.70 -12.63
N LYS A 224 0.63 35.63 -12.15
CA LYS A 224 2.02 35.68 -11.62
C LYS A 224 3.04 34.98 -12.49
N MET A 225 2.64 33.94 -13.22
CA MET A 225 3.56 33.14 -14.04
C MET A 225 3.35 33.34 -15.55
N GLY A 226 2.27 34.01 -15.96
CA GLY A 226 1.94 34.22 -17.37
C GLY A 226 1.49 32.95 -18.10
N PHE A 227 1.11 31.90 -17.36
CA PHE A 227 0.59 30.66 -17.94
C PHE A 227 -0.93 30.67 -17.94
N GLY A 228 -1.53 30.77 -19.13
CA GLY A 228 -2.97 30.73 -19.32
C GLY A 228 -3.56 29.32 -19.27
N SER A 229 -4.86 29.25 -19.57
CA SER A 229 -5.65 28.01 -19.58
C SER A 229 -5.14 26.92 -20.54
N GLU A 230 -4.35 27.28 -21.54
CA GLU A 230 -3.72 26.38 -22.50
C GLU A 230 -2.68 25.44 -21.84
N TYR A 231 -2.14 25.81 -20.68
CA TYR A 231 -1.16 25.03 -19.92
C TYR A 231 -1.82 24.08 -18.89
N GLU A 232 -2.90 23.39 -19.28
CA GLU A 232 -3.68 22.53 -18.37
C GLU A 232 -2.86 21.40 -17.71
N ILE A 233 -1.84 20.85 -18.38
CA ILE A 233 -0.96 19.83 -17.77
C ILE A 233 -0.16 20.45 -16.62
N THR A 234 0.40 21.64 -16.82
CA THR A 234 1.11 22.39 -15.77
C THR A 234 0.18 22.72 -14.60
N HIS A 235 -1.05 23.14 -14.90
CA HIS A 235 -2.08 23.40 -13.88
C HIS A 235 -2.40 22.14 -13.07
N SER A 236 -2.57 21.01 -13.75
CA SER A 236 -2.82 19.70 -13.11
C SER A 236 -1.66 19.27 -12.21
N ILE A 237 -0.41 19.51 -12.62
CA ILE A 237 0.78 19.20 -11.82
C ILE A 237 0.83 20.08 -10.57
N LEU A 238 0.63 21.40 -10.70
CA LEU A 238 0.64 22.31 -9.55
C LEU A 238 -0.51 22.00 -8.59
N PHE A 239 -1.69 21.66 -9.12
CA PHE A 239 -2.82 21.19 -8.34
C PHE A 239 -2.51 19.89 -7.61
N PHE A 240 -1.90 18.90 -8.27
CA PHE A 240 -1.46 17.65 -7.66
C PHE A 240 -0.47 17.89 -6.51
N ILE A 241 0.56 18.72 -6.72
CA ILE A 241 1.56 19.03 -5.69
C ILE A 241 0.90 19.74 -4.49
N ALA A 242 0.05 20.74 -4.75
CA ALA A 242 -0.61 21.50 -3.69
C ALA A 242 -1.53 20.62 -2.85
N THR A 243 -2.39 19.83 -3.50
CA THR A 243 -3.31 18.92 -2.79
C THR A 243 -2.57 17.80 -2.07
N THR A 244 -1.48 17.29 -2.64
CA THR A 244 -0.60 16.31 -1.98
C THR A 244 0.03 16.91 -0.73
N LEU A 245 0.53 18.15 -0.80
CA LEU A 245 1.11 18.85 0.36
C LEU A 245 0.07 19.06 1.46
N ILE A 246 -1.11 19.58 1.10
CA ILE A 246 -2.21 19.80 2.05
C ILE A 246 -2.57 18.48 2.75
N ASN A 247 -2.78 17.40 1.99
CA ASN A 247 -3.10 16.09 2.57
C ASN A 247 -1.95 15.52 3.42
N SER A 248 -0.70 15.69 3.00
CA SER A 248 0.46 15.21 3.77
C SER A 248 0.54 15.90 5.12
N VAL A 249 0.35 17.23 5.15
CA VAL A 249 0.41 17.99 6.40
C VAL A 249 -0.79 17.70 7.31
N LEU A 250 -1.97 17.46 6.73
CA LEU A 250 -3.16 17.02 7.46
C LEU A 250 -2.98 15.69 8.18
N ASN A 251 -2.15 14.81 7.63
CA ASN A 251 -1.89 13.49 8.20
C ASN A 251 -0.80 13.49 9.28
N VAL A 252 0.05 14.52 9.33
CA VAL A 252 1.16 14.62 10.30
C VAL A 252 0.73 14.37 11.76
N PRO A 253 -0.40 14.88 12.27
CA PRO A 253 -0.81 14.60 13.66
C PRO A 253 -1.04 13.11 13.92
N PHE A 254 -1.67 12.39 12.99
CA PHE A 254 -1.92 10.95 13.12
C PHE A 254 -0.63 10.15 12.99
N ASP A 255 0.24 10.54 12.06
CA ASP A 255 1.54 9.89 11.86
C ASP A 255 2.45 10.05 13.09
N LEU A 256 2.48 11.25 13.68
CA LEU A 256 3.23 11.53 14.91
C LEU A 256 2.65 10.77 16.10
N TYR A 257 1.33 10.72 16.27
CA TYR A 257 0.72 9.96 17.36
C TYR A 257 0.94 8.45 17.19
N GLY A 258 0.76 7.93 15.98
CA GLY A 258 1.06 6.54 15.66
C GLY A 258 2.51 6.19 16.01
N THR A 259 3.47 7.00 15.56
CA THR A 259 4.90 6.72 15.73
C THR A 259 5.39 6.96 17.17
N PHE A 260 5.14 8.13 17.73
CA PHE A 260 5.75 8.58 18.98
C PHE A 260 4.88 8.33 20.22
N VAL A 261 3.63 7.87 20.06
CA VAL A 261 2.76 7.46 21.17
C VAL A 261 2.45 5.98 21.09
N VAL A 262 1.83 5.51 20.01
CA VAL A 262 1.40 4.10 19.90
C VAL A 262 2.61 3.16 19.76
N GLU A 263 3.47 3.36 18.75
CA GLU A 263 4.64 2.49 18.55
C GLU A 263 5.66 2.63 19.70
N GLU A 264 5.81 3.83 20.29
CA GLU A 264 6.67 4.04 21.47
C GLU A 264 6.16 3.30 22.71
N LYS A 265 4.86 3.39 23.02
CA LYS A 265 4.20 2.66 24.13
C LYS A 265 4.44 1.15 24.05
N HIS A 266 4.52 0.61 22.83
CA HIS A 266 4.73 -0.81 22.60
C HIS A 266 6.18 -1.22 22.37
N GLY A 267 7.13 -0.28 22.46
CA GLY A 267 8.57 -0.49 22.36
C GLY A 267 9.13 -0.60 20.94
N PHE A 268 8.28 -0.38 19.92
CA PHE A 268 8.62 -0.54 18.51
C PHE A 268 9.37 0.66 17.94
N ASN A 269 9.00 1.88 18.34
CA ASN A 269 9.62 3.08 17.78
C ASN A 269 11.13 3.13 18.11
N LYS A 270 11.91 3.46 17.08
CA LYS A 270 13.35 3.78 17.17
C LYS A 270 13.67 5.09 16.41
N GLN A 271 12.67 5.71 15.80
CA GLN A 271 12.81 6.92 15.03
C GLN A 271 12.89 8.14 15.95
N THR A 272 13.75 9.11 15.60
CA THR A 272 13.76 10.44 16.23
C THR A 272 12.93 11.42 15.41
N ILE A 273 12.46 12.52 16.03
CA ILE A 273 11.70 13.58 15.32
C ILE A 273 12.49 14.13 14.13
N SER A 274 13.81 14.27 14.25
CA SER A 274 14.68 14.71 13.15
C SER A 274 14.67 13.73 11.97
N LEU A 275 14.75 12.43 12.26
CA LEU A 275 14.66 11.39 11.23
C LEU A 275 13.27 11.37 10.58
N TYR A 276 12.21 11.51 11.38
CA TYR A 276 10.83 11.62 10.90
C TYR A 276 10.66 12.79 9.93
N LEU A 277 11.08 13.99 10.31
CA LEU A 277 10.98 15.18 9.45
C LEU A 277 11.83 15.02 8.17
N SER A 278 13.04 14.45 8.28
CA SER A 278 13.87 14.16 7.11
C SER A 278 13.17 13.21 6.14
N ASP A 279 12.55 12.15 6.65
CA ASP A 279 11.82 11.17 5.85
C ASP A 279 10.56 11.79 5.24
N PHE A 280 9.84 12.66 5.97
CA PHE A 280 8.69 13.41 5.46
C PHE A 280 9.06 14.26 4.25
N PHE A 281 10.10 15.10 4.35
CA PHE A 281 10.52 15.96 3.25
C PHE A 281 11.07 15.18 2.06
N LYS A 282 11.84 14.11 2.28
CA LYS A 282 12.31 13.23 1.20
C LYS A 282 11.15 12.56 0.49
N THR A 283 10.19 12.02 1.23
CA THR A 283 9.03 11.33 0.66
C THR A 283 8.16 12.32 -0.12
N PHE A 284 7.92 13.51 0.41
CA PHE A 284 7.21 14.57 -0.30
C PHE A 284 7.94 14.98 -1.59
N ALA A 285 9.25 15.22 -1.54
CA ALA A 285 10.03 15.61 -2.72
C ALA A 285 10.03 14.50 -3.79
N LEU A 286 10.16 13.23 -3.40
CA LEU A 286 10.09 12.10 -4.32
C LEU A 286 8.69 11.95 -4.93
N THR A 287 7.64 12.09 -4.12
CA THR A 287 6.24 12.01 -4.58
C THR A 287 5.90 13.15 -5.52
N ALA A 288 6.24 14.39 -5.15
CA ALA A 288 6.06 15.55 -5.99
C ALA A 288 6.83 15.40 -7.29
N SER A 289 8.06 14.86 -7.25
CA SER A 289 8.87 14.74 -8.46
C SER A 289 8.43 13.61 -9.40
N PHE A 290 8.50 12.36 -8.93
CA PHE A 290 8.11 11.20 -9.75
C PHE A 290 6.61 11.21 -10.07
N GLY A 291 5.77 11.64 -9.12
CA GLY A 291 4.33 11.78 -9.33
C GLY A 291 3.99 12.77 -10.43
N SER A 292 4.65 13.95 -10.44
CA SER A 292 4.44 14.93 -11.52
C SER A 292 4.92 14.42 -12.87
N LEU A 293 6.05 13.70 -12.92
CA LEU A 293 6.54 13.07 -14.14
C LEU A 293 5.53 12.05 -14.69
N ILE A 294 5.08 11.12 -13.85
CA ILE A 294 4.11 10.09 -14.24
C ILE A 294 2.78 10.73 -14.65
N LEU A 295 2.28 11.70 -13.86
CA LEU A 295 1.05 12.41 -14.15
C LEU A 295 1.13 13.16 -15.48
N SER A 296 2.23 13.85 -15.75
CA SER A 296 2.43 14.56 -17.02
C SER A 296 2.38 13.59 -18.22
N GLY A 297 3.06 12.44 -18.12
CA GLY A 297 3.04 11.41 -19.15
C GLY A 297 1.66 10.78 -19.34
N LEU A 298 0.93 10.56 -18.24
CA LEU A 298 -0.44 10.06 -18.26
C LEU A 298 -1.38 11.03 -18.99
N LEU A 299 -1.41 12.30 -18.57
CA LEU A 299 -2.29 13.32 -19.15
C LEU A 299 -1.95 13.58 -20.62
N TRP A 300 -0.65 13.63 -20.94
CA TRP A 300 -0.19 13.74 -22.32
C TRP A 300 -0.66 12.56 -23.17
N THR A 301 -0.55 11.32 -22.66
CA THR A 301 -1.01 10.12 -23.36
C THR A 301 -2.51 10.18 -23.63
N ILE A 302 -3.32 10.52 -22.62
CA ILE A 302 -4.78 10.64 -22.76
C ILE A 302 -5.15 11.67 -23.83
N LYS A 303 -4.58 12.88 -23.74
CA LYS A 303 -4.87 13.95 -24.70
C LYS A 303 -4.42 13.63 -26.13
N ARG A 304 -3.30 12.90 -26.28
CA ARG A 304 -2.73 12.60 -27.60
C ARG A 304 -3.46 11.47 -28.32
N THR A 305 -4.02 10.51 -27.59
CA THR A 305 -4.53 9.25 -28.15
C THR A 305 -6.06 9.20 -28.24
N GLY A 306 -6.77 10.19 -27.69
CA GLY A 306 -8.20 10.36 -27.88
C GLY A 306 -9.01 9.18 -27.37
N SER A 307 -10.02 8.72 -28.14
CA SER A 307 -10.98 7.69 -27.71
C SER A 307 -10.36 6.32 -27.39
N SER A 308 -9.13 6.04 -27.82
CA SER A 308 -8.45 4.75 -27.58
C SER A 308 -7.39 4.82 -26.46
N PHE A 309 -7.41 5.88 -25.63
CA PHE A 309 -6.33 6.14 -24.67
C PHE A 309 -6.07 5.00 -23.69
N TYR A 310 -7.08 4.22 -23.33
CA TYR A 310 -6.98 3.18 -22.31
C TYR A 310 -5.96 2.08 -22.66
N TYR A 311 -5.78 1.74 -23.95
CA TYR A 311 -4.71 0.83 -24.40
C TYR A 311 -3.32 1.43 -24.18
N TYR A 312 -3.14 2.69 -24.56
CA TYR A 312 -1.85 3.39 -24.47
C TYR A 312 -1.48 3.70 -23.02
N VAL A 313 -2.46 4.08 -22.21
CA VAL A 313 -2.27 4.28 -20.77
C VAL A 313 -1.90 2.97 -20.09
N MET A 314 -2.53 1.83 -20.44
CA MET A 314 -2.14 0.53 -19.90
C MET A 314 -0.66 0.22 -20.20
N ILE A 315 -0.21 0.40 -21.45
CA ILE A 315 1.19 0.19 -21.84
C ILE A 315 2.12 1.16 -21.11
N PHE A 316 1.76 2.45 -21.05
CA PHE A 316 2.53 3.47 -20.33
C PHE A 316 2.69 3.11 -18.85
N MET A 317 1.60 2.75 -18.18
CA MET A 317 1.61 2.37 -16.76
C MET A 317 2.37 1.07 -16.52
N MET A 318 2.28 0.10 -17.44
CA MET A 318 3.11 -1.11 -17.38
C MET A 318 4.60 -0.75 -17.44
N LEU A 319 5.02 0.12 -18.37
CA LEU A 319 6.41 0.56 -18.45
C LEU A 319 6.86 1.28 -17.17
N VAL A 320 6.03 2.20 -16.64
CA VAL A 320 6.29 2.89 -15.38
C VAL A 320 6.45 1.89 -14.23
N GLN A 321 5.60 0.88 -14.12
CA GLN A 321 5.70 -0.17 -13.10
C GLN A 321 6.97 -1.01 -13.25
N LEU A 322 7.31 -1.45 -14.47
CA LEU A 322 8.51 -2.23 -14.72
C LEU A 322 9.79 -1.44 -14.39
N ILE A 323 9.80 -0.15 -14.73
CA ILE A 323 10.87 0.78 -14.35
C ILE A 323 10.91 0.92 -12.82
N GLY A 324 9.75 1.11 -12.17
CA GLY A 324 9.60 1.23 -10.73
C GLY A 324 10.15 0.02 -9.96
N LEU A 325 9.92 -1.20 -10.44
CA LEU A 325 10.47 -2.44 -9.85
C LEU A 325 12.00 -2.45 -9.77
N THR A 326 12.68 -1.68 -10.63
CA THR A 326 14.13 -1.53 -10.61
C THR A 326 14.58 -0.28 -9.88
N ILE A 327 13.93 0.87 -10.15
CA ILE A 327 14.30 2.16 -9.58
C ILE A 327 14.07 2.20 -8.08
N PHE A 328 12.94 1.67 -7.61
CA PHE A 328 12.56 1.77 -6.20
C PHE A 328 13.60 1.14 -5.26
N PRO A 329 13.94 -0.15 -5.36
CA PRO A 329 14.91 -0.75 -4.45
C PRO A 329 16.37 -0.32 -4.71
N THR A 330 16.70 0.16 -5.92
CA THR A 330 18.09 0.50 -6.28
C THR A 330 18.46 1.95 -5.98
N PHE A 331 17.52 2.89 -6.15
CA PHE A 331 17.77 4.32 -6.00
C PHE A 331 16.92 4.97 -4.92
N ILE A 332 15.66 4.58 -4.76
CA ILE A 332 14.76 5.24 -3.80
C ILE A 332 15.01 4.73 -2.39
N GLN A 333 14.96 3.42 -2.16
CA GLN A 333 15.15 2.86 -0.81
C GLN A 333 16.50 3.25 -0.15
N PRO A 334 17.64 3.31 -0.88
CA PRO A 334 18.91 3.75 -0.31
C PRO A 334 18.94 5.21 0.18
N LEU A 335 17.96 6.06 -0.19
CA LEU A 335 17.83 7.42 0.37
C LEU A 335 17.31 7.42 1.81
N PHE A 336 16.66 6.31 2.22
CA PHE A 336 16.04 6.14 3.53
C PHE A 336 16.85 5.19 4.43
N ASN A 337 17.34 4.10 3.87
CA ASN A 337 18.00 3.01 4.59
C ASN A 337 19.40 2.73 4.04
N LYS A 338 20.29 2.27 4.92
CA LYS A 338 21.61 1.79 4.55
C LYS A 338 21.51 0.31 4.17
N PHE A 339 22.02 -0.01 2.98
CA PHE A 339 22.15 -1.38 2.49
C PHE A 339 23.62 -1.78 2.55
N THR A 340 23.94 -2.82 3.33
CA THR A 340 25.28 -3.39 3.41
C THR A 340 25.27 -4.82 2.89
N PRO A 341 26.30 -5.28 2.16
CA PRO A 341 26.41 -6.70 1.83
C PRO A 341 26.31 -7.56 3.09
N LEU A 342 25.65 -8.72 3.00
CA LEU A 342 25.65 -9.69 4.10
C LEU A 342 27.09 -10.18 4.34
N GLU A 343 27.50 -10.19 5.62
CA GLU A 343 28.84 -10.62 6.04
C GLU A 343 29.09 -12.09 5.67
N GLU A 344 30.36 -12.45 5.44
CA GLU A 344 30.75 -13.85 5.24
C GLU A 344 30.49 -14.65 6.51
N GLY A 345 29.89 -15.84 6.37
CA GLY A 345 29.58 -16.70 7.50
C GLY A 345 28.55 -17.77 7.15
N GLU A 346 28.17 -18.56 8.16
CA GLU A 346 27.25 -19.71 8.00
C GLU A 346 25.91 -19.32 7.37
N LEU A 347 25.36 -18.16 7.77
CA LEU A 347 24.10 -17.65 7.21
C LEU A 347 24.19 -17.39 5.72
N LYS A 348 25.23 -16.69 5.27
CA LYS A 348 25.42 -16.40 3.86
C LYS A 348 25.60 -17.69 3.05
N THR A 349 26.45 -18.60 3.52
CA THR A 349 26.68 -19.89 2.86
C THR A 349 25.40 -20.73 2.76
N ALA A 350 24.59 -20.78 3.83
CA ALA A 350 23.33 -21.50 3.83
C ALA A 350 22.32 -20.92 2.83
N ILE A 351 22.22 -19.59 2.73
CA ILE A 351 21.33 -18.93 1.78
C ILE A 351 21.79 -19.15 0.33
N GLU A 352 23.10 -19.07 0.06
CA GLU A 352 23.66 -19.35 -1.27
C GLU A 352 23.42 -20.80 -1.68
N ALA A 353 23.57 -21.76 -0.76
CA ALA A 353 23.26 -23.16 -0.99
C ALA A 353 21.76 -23.37 -1.28
N LEU A 354 20.87 -22.73 -0.51
CA LEU A 354 19.43 -22.78 -0.74
C LEU A 354 19.03 -22.20 -2.10
N ALA A 355 19.57 -21.03 -2.44
CA ALA A 355 19.33 -20.38 -3.74
C ALA A 355 19.81 -21.27 -4.90
N SER A 356 20.99 -21.86 -4.77
CA SER A 356 21.54 -22.81 -5.75
C SER A 356 20.65 -24.05 -5.92
N ARG A 357 20.16 -24.63 -4.80
CA ARG A 357 19.27 -25.81 -4.81
C ARG A 357 17.98 -25.61 -5.61
N VAL A 358 17.49 -24.38 -5.73
CA VAL A 358 16.24 -24.07 -6.45
C VAL A 358 16.46 -23.34 -7.78
N ASP A 359 17.73 -23.26 -8.23
CA ASP A 359 18.19 -22.55 -9.42
C ASP A 359 17.86 -21.04 -9.41
N PHE A 360 17.82 -20.43 -8.22
CA PHE A 360 17.61 -19.00 -8.09
C PHE A 360 18.88 -18.25 -8.50
N PRO A 361 18.81 -17.31 -9.47
CA PRO A 361 19.98 -16.60 -9.99
C PRO A 361 20.39 -15.45 -9.05
N LEU A 362 20.81 -15.81 -7.83
CA LEU A 362 21.24 -14.90 -6.80
C LEU A 362 22.49 -14.15 -7.24
N LYS A 363 22.44 -12.81 -7.22
CA LYS A 363 23.59 -11.95 -7.51
C LYS A 363 24.17 -11.28 -6.28
N LYS A 364 23.30 -10.80 -5.37
CA LYS A 364 23.74 -10.08 -4.17
C LYS A 364 22.79 -10.34 -3.01
N LEU A 365 23.38 -10.47 -1.82
CA LEU A 365 22.68 -10.51 -0.54
C LEU A 365 22.99 -9.23 0.23
N TYR A 366 21.95 -8.57 0.72
CA TYR A 366 22.05 -7.35 1.49
C TYR A 366 21.36 -7.49 2.83
N VAL A 367 21.89 -6.75 3.81
CA VAL A 367 21.22 -6.42 5.07
C VAL A 367 20.81 -4.96 5.00
N VAL A 368 19.56 -4.68 5.40
CA VAL A 368 19.03 -3.32 5.55
C VAL A 368 18.89 -2.99 7.03
N ASP A 369 19.25 -1.76 7.41
CA ASP A 369 19.17 -1.23 8.78
C ASP A 369 17.73 -0.86 9.19
N GLY A 370 16.80 -1.83 9.12
CA GLY A 370 15.40 -1.66 9.52
C GLY A 370 15.24 -1.19 10.97
N SER A 371 16.16 -1.62 11.85
CA SER A 371 16.23 -1.20 13.26
C SER A 371 16.39 0.30 13.48
N LYS A 372 16.82 1.07 12.47
CA LYS A 372 16.89 2.53 12.51
C LYS A 372 15.52 3.19 12.72
N ARG A 373 14.43 2.52 12.32
CA ARG A 373 13.06 3.06 12.39
C ARG A 373 12.15 2.27 13.31
N SER A 374 12.25 0.94 13.27
CA SER A 374 11.41 0.10 14.11
C SER A 374 12.10 -1.23 14.45
N SER A 375 11.64 -1.90 15.49
CA SER A 375 12.07 -3.27 15.78
C SER A 375 11.32 -4.35 14.98
N HIS A 376 10.53 -3.97 13.97
CA HIS A 376 9.82 -4.94 13.12
C HIS A 376 10.77 -5.71 12.20
N SER A 377 10.44 -6.97 11.96
CA SER A 377 11.23 -7.88 11.13
C SER A 377 10.57 -8.18 9.79
N ASN A 378 11.41 -8.24 8.75
CA ASN A 378 10.99 -8.57 7.40
C ASN A 378 12.16 -9.09 6.54
N ALA A 379 11.85 -9.72 5.43
CA ALA A 379 12.77 -10.06 4.35
C ALA A 379 12.03 -9.89 3.02
N TYR A 380 12.75 -9.54 1.96
CA TYR A 380 12.15 -9.49 0.63
C TYR A 380 13.18 -9.72 -0.47
N MET A 381 12.66 -10.03 -1.65
CA MET A 381 13.47 -10.24 -2.84
C MET A 381 13.06 -9.26 -3.95
N TYR A 382 14.03 -8.87 -4.76
CA TYR A 382 13.77 -8.04 -5.94
C TYR A 382 14.77 -8.28 -7.06
N GLY A 383 14.49 -7.71 -8.22
CA GLY A 383 15.39 -7.69 -9.37
C GLY A 383 14.86 -8.42 -10.59
N PHE A 384 15.44 -8.12 -11.75
CA PHE A 384 14.94 -8.53 -13.06
C PHE A 384 15.75 -9.70 -13.64
N PHE A 385 15.07 -10.63 -14.30
CA PHE A 385 15.68 -11.81 -14.95
C PHE A 385 16.73 -12.50 -14.05
N LYS A 386 17.99 -12.57 -14.53
CA LYS A 386 19.14 -13.21 -13.89
C LYS A 386 19.85 -12.33 -12.85
N ASN A 387 19.34 -11.14 -12.56
CA ASN A 387 19.91 -10.21 -11.59
C ASN A 387 19.00 -10.10 -10.36
N LYS A 388 18.92 -11.19 -9.59
CA LYS A 388 18.08 -11.26 -8.39
C LYS A 388 18.88 -10.94 -7.13
N ARG A 389 18.23 -10.26 -6.19
CA ARG A 389 18.81 -9.83 -4.93
C ARG A 389 17.87 -10.21 -3.78
N ILE A 390 18.48 -10.56 -2.66
CA ILE A 390 17.79 -10.83 -1.39
C ILE A 390 18.17 -9.72 -0.41
N VAL A 391 17.18 -9.19 0.31
CA VAL A 391 17.38 -8.22 1.38
C VAL A 391 16.79 -8.78 2.66
N LEU A 392 17.60 -8.80 3.71
CA LEU A 392 17.22 -9.18 5.06
C LEU A 392 17.21 -7.95 5.96
N PHE A 393 16.19 -7.82 6.81
CA PHE A 393 16.24 -6.81 7.87
C PHE A 393 17.22 -7.28 8.96
N ASP A 394 17.97 -6.34 9.51
CA ASP A 394 18.89 -6.64 10.61
C ASP A 394 18.15 -7.14 11.88
N THR A 395 16.92 -6.68 12.10
CA THR A 395 15.99 -7.17 13.14
C THR A 395 15.65 -8.64 12.96
N LEU A 396 15.39 -9.08 11.72
CA LEU A 396 15.06 -10.47 11.42
C LEU A 396 16.24 -11.39 11.78
N ILE A 397 17.45 -11.01 11.37
CA ILE A 397 18.67 -11.78 11.64
C ILE A 397 18.93 -11.87 13.16
N LYS A 398 18.65 -10.82 13.92
CA LYS A 398 18.82 -10.79 15.38
C LYS A 398 17.80 -11.66 16.13
N GLN A 399 16.57 -11.74 15.61
CA GLN A 399 15.46 -12.43 16.28
C GLN A 399 15.38 -13.91 15.93
N THR A 400 15.82 -14.31 14.73
CA THR A 400 15.66 -15.68 14.22
C THR A 400 16.99 -16.44 14.15
N ASN A 401 16.90 -17.77 14.19
CA ASN A 401 18.07 -18.63 14.00
C ASN A 401 18.30 -18.94 12.51
N LEU A 402 19.45 -19.55 12.20
CA LEU A 402 19.86 -19.89 10.84
C LEU A 402 18.78 -20.66 10.04
N GLN A 403 18.20 -21.70 10.64
CA GLN A 403 17.23 -22.55 9.94
C GLN A 403 15.88 -21.85 9.75
N GLU A 404 15.47 -21.02 10.72
CA GLU A 404 14.29 -20.17 10.61
C GLU A 404 14.44 -19.15 9.46
N VAL A 405 15.59 -18.46 9.36
CA VAL A 405 15.86 -17.53 8.23
C VAL A 405 15.82 -18.28 6.90
N CYS A 406 16.46 -19.45 6.81
CA CYS A 406 16.41 -20.27 5.60
C CYS A 406 14.98 -20.72 5.25
N ALA A 407 14.15 -21.05 6.24
CA ALA A 407 12.76 -21.44 6.03
C ALA A 407 11.89 -20.29 5.50
N ILE A 408 12.08 -19.08 6.03
CA ILE A 408 11.42 -17.86 5.56
C ILE A 408 11.89 -17.53 4.14
N LEU A 409 13.18 -17.62 3.86
CA LEU A 409 13.69 -17.41 2.50
C LEU A 409 13.24 -18.49 1.53
N ALA A 410 13.07 -19.74 1.98
CA ALA A 410 12.49 -20.79 1.16
C ALA A 410 11.04 -20.46 0.77
N HIS A 411 10.25 -19.88 1.69
CA HIS A 411 8.92 -19.35 1.39
C HIS A 411 8.99 -18.22 0.35
N GLU A 412 9.86 -17.22 0.56
CA GLU A 412 10.07 -16.14 -0.42
C GLU A 412 10.45 -16.68 -1.82
N LEU A 413 11.37 -17.65 -1.88
CA LEU A 413 11.77 -18.32 -3.12
C LEU A 413 10.61 -19.10 -3.77
N GLY A 414 9.64 -19.56 -2.98
CA GLY A 414 8.37 -20.12 -3.46
C GLY A 414 7.59 -19.12 -4.32
N HIS A 415 7.45 -17.87 -3.87
CA HIS A 415 6.81 -16.82 -4.67
C HIS A 415 7.48 -16.60 -6.02
N TRP A 416 8.81 -16.65 -6.04
CA TRP A 416 9.57 -16.55 -7.27
C TRP A 416 9.36 -17.77 -8.17
N LYS A 417 9.51 -19.00 -7.63
CA LYS A 417 9.42 -20.25 -8.40
C LYS A 417 8.04 -20.41 -9.06
N MET A 418 6.99 -19.96 -8.37
CA MET A 418 5.60 -20.05 -8.83
C MET A 418 5.14 -18.82 -9.63
N ASN A 419 6.04 -17.87 -9.89
CA ASN A 419 5.78 -16.64 -10.66
C ASN A 419 4.64 -15.79 -10.09
N HIS A 420 4.46 -15.75 -8.77
CA HIS A 420 3.38 -15.00 -8.12
C HIS A 420 3.42 -13.50 -8.48
N VAL A 421 4.62 -12.91 -8.52
CA VAL A 421 4.79 -11.49 -8.92
C VAL A 421 4.33 -11.25 -10.36
N ILE A 422 4.64 -12.17 -11.29
CA ILE A 422 4.22 -12.03 -12.70
C ILE A 422 2.71 -12.18 -12.82
N ARG A 423 2.11 -13.15 -12.12
CA ARG A 423 0.65 -13.32 -12.08
C ARG A 423 -0.02 -12.04 -11.58
N MET A 424 0.45 -11.48 -10.45
CA MET A 424 -0.08 -10.24 -9.89
C MET A 424 0.15 -9.03 -10.81
N LEU A 425 1.29 -8.96 -11.53
CA LEU A 425 1.52 -7.93 -12.54
C LEU A 425 0.47 -8.02 -13.66
N VAL A 426 0.16 -9.22 -14.16
CA VAL A 426 -0.85 -9.42 -15.21
C VAL A 426 -2.24 -9.02 -14.71
N VAL A 427 -2.66 -9.46 -13.52
CA VAL A 427 -3.97 -9.06 -12.98
C VAL A 427 -4.01 -7.54 -12.74
N GLY A 428 -2.91 -6.93 -12.30
CA GLY A 428 -2.77 -5.48 -12.19
C GLY A 428 -2.93 -4.74 -13.52
N GLN A 429 -2.40 -5.27 -14.63
CA GLN A 429 -2.64 -4.67 -15.95
C GLN A 429 -4.09 -4.76 -16.39
N VAL A 430 -4.75 -5.89 -16.12
CA VAL A 430 -6.19 -6.05 -16.39
C VAL A 430 -6.99 -5.02 -15.58
N GLN A 431 -6.65 -4.80 -14.31
CA GLN A 431 -7.30 -3.78 -13.49
C GLN A 431 -7.09 -2.37 -14.04
N ILE A 432 -5.85 -2.00 -14.40
CA ILE A 432 -5.55 -0.70 -15.01
C ILE A 432 -6.36 -0.51 -16.29
N PHE A 433 -6.44 -1.53 -17.13
CA PHE A 433 -7.26 -1.50 -18.33
C PHE A 433 -8.74 -1.24 -18.00
N VAL A 434 -9.32 -1.99 -17.06
CA VAL A 434 -10.72 -1.81 -16.64
C VAL A 434 -10.96 -0.40 -16.08
N ILE A 435 -10.07 0.10 -15.23
CA ILE A 435 -10.15 1.45 -14.66
C ILE A 435 -10.19 2.51 -15.77
N PHE A 436 -9.25 2.48 -16.70
CA PHE A 436 -9.17 3.50 -17.75
C PHE A 436 -10.21 3.31 -18.86
N TYR A 437 -10.64 2.08 -19.13
CA TYR A 437 -11.76 1.81 -20.02
C TYR A 437 -13.06 2.39 -19.45
N LEU A 438 -13.38 2.12 -18.19
CA LEU A 438 -14.56 2.70 -17.54
C LEU A 438 -14.46 4.23 -17.43
N PHE A 439 -13.25 4.77 -17.17
CA PHE A 439 -13.02 6.21 -17.21
C PHE A 439 -13.33 6.82 -18.58
N SER A 440 -13.01 6.11 -19.68
CA SER A 440 -13.29 6.59 -21.04
C SER A 440 -14.78 6.80 -21.31
N LEU A 441 -15.66 6.12 -20.55
CA LEU A 441 -17.11 6.27 -20.68
C LEU A 441 -17.63 7.58 -20.07
N VAL A 442 -16.92 8.11 -19.07
CA VAL A 442 -17.37 9.26 -18.27
C VAL A 442 -16.53 10.52 -18.47
N ILE A 443 -15.31 10.42 -18.99
CA ILE A 443 -14.38 11.55 -19.19
C ILE A 443 -14.99 12.70 -20.03
N GLY A 444 -15.84 12.38 -21.01
CA GLY A 444 -16.50 13.39 -21.85
C GLY A 444 -17.78 14.00 -21.25
N GLN A 445 -18.25 13.49 -20.11
CA GLN A 445 -19.54 13.89 -19.54
C GLN A 445 -19.44 15.21 -18.79
N GLN A 446 -19.87 16.32 -19.40
CA GLN A 446 -19.84 17.65 -18.76
C GLN A 446 -20.55 17.65 -17.39
N LYS A 447 -21.63 16.87 -17.25
CA LYS A 447 -22.38 16.78 -15.99
C LYS A 447 -21.51 16.30 -14.82
N MET A 448 -20.57 15.39 -15.05
CA MET A 448 -19.64 14.91 -14.02
C MET A 448 -18.78 16.05 -13.46
N TYR A 449 -18.44 17.05 -14.27
CA TYR A 449 -17.64 18.20 -13.86
C TYR A 449 -18.50 19.29 -13.23
N SER A 450 -19.61 19.64 -13.88
CA SER A 450 -20.50 20.71 -13.41
C SER A 450 -21.17 20.40 -12.09
N ASP A 451 -21.49 19.13 -11.82
CA ASP A 451 -22.07 18.70 -10.54
C ASP A 451 -21.11 19.02 -9.36
N PHE A 452 -19.80 19.12 -9.61
CA PHE A 452 -18.77 19.51 -8.65
C PHE A 452 -18.23 20.92 -8.89
N GLY A 453 -18.99 21.82 -9.53
CA GLY A 453 -18.62 23.23 -9.64
C GLY A 453 -17.52 23.56 -10.66
N PHE A 454 -17.13 22.61 -11.52
CA PHE A 454 -16.18 22.87 -12.61
C PHE A 454 -16.92 23.32 -13.88
N THR A 455 -16.46 24.43 -14.46
CA THR A 455 -16.96 24.95 -15.73
C THR A 455 -16.27 24.32 -16.94
N SER A 456 -15.04 23.81 -16.77
CA SER A 456 -14.25 23.11 -17.78
C SER A 456 -14.13 21.61 -17.46
N GLN A 457 -13.50 20.85 -18.37
CA GLN A 457 -13.29 19.41 -18.21
C GLN A 457 -11.80 19.02 -18.08
N PRO A 458 -11.04 19.51 -17.07
CA PRO A 458 -9.64 19.13 -16.93
C PRO A 458 -9.53 17.61 -16.73
N VAL A 459 -8.65 16.96 -17.51
CA VAL A 459 -8.58 15.50 -17.53
C VAL A 459 -8.24 14.93 -16.15
N PHE A 460 -7.34 15.60 -15.41
CA PHE A 460 -6.93 15.16 -14.08
C PHE A 460 -8.07 15.25 -13.05
N ILE A 461 -8.84 16.34 -13.08
CA ILE A 461 -10.01 16.52 -12.21
C ILE A 461 -11.06 15.46 -12.51
N GLY A 462 -11.32 15.19 -13.79
CA GLY A 462 -12.24 14.12 -14.19
C GLY A 462 -11.80 12.76 -13.66
N PHE A 463 -10.51 12.47 -13.75
CA PHE A 463 -9.95 11.23 -13.21
C PHE A 463 -10.13 11.14 -11.69
N MET A 464 -9.90 12.23 -10.94
CA MET A 464 -10.12 12.28 -9.49
C MET A 464 -11.58 12.06 -9.09
N ILE A 465 -12.52 12.72 -9.76
CA ILE A 465 -13.97 12.52 -9.52
C ILE A 465 -14.35 11.07 -9.84
N TYR A 466 -13.83 10.54 -10.93
CA TYR A 466 -14.03 9.15 -11.34
C TYR A 466 -13.48 8.15 -10.31
N GLN A 467 -12.34 8.41 -9.65
CA GLN A 467 -11.84 7.51 -8.59
C GLN A 467 -12.86 7.32 -7.45
N TYR A 468 -13.58 8.37 -7.05
CA TYR A 468 -14.65 8.23 -6.07
C TYR A 468 -15.86 7.45 -6.60
N LEU A 469 -16.19 7.62 -7.88
CA LEU A 469 -17.26 6.84 -8.53
C LEU A 469 -16.90 5.35 -8.63
N TYR A 470 -15.63 5.05 -8.85
CA TYR A 470 -15.09 3.70 -9.01
C TYR A 470 -14.94 2.94 -7.67
N GLN A 471 -14.95 3.64 -6.53
CA GLN A 471 -14.71 3.07 -5.20
C GLN A 471 -15.49 1.77 -4.90
N PRO A 472 -16.80 1.64 -5.19
CA PRO A 472 -17.51 0.38 -4.93
C PRO A 472 -16.98 -0.81 -5.73
N VAL A 473 -16.55 -0.57 -6.97
CA VAL A 473 -15.93 -1.61 -7.82
C VAL A 473 -14.57 -1.98 -7.26
N ASP A 474 -13.79 -1.00 -6.81
CA ASP A 474 -12.48 -1.21 -6.21
C ASP A 474 -12.54 -2.07 -4.94
N SER A 475 -13.50 -1.83 -4.05
CA SER A 475 -13.72 -2.64 -2.84
C SER A 475 -13.96 -4.12 -3.16
N VAL A 476 -14.77 -4.41 -4.19
CA VAL A 476 -15.04 -5.79 -4.63
C VAL A 476 -13.78 -6.43 -5.21
N LEU A 477 -13.06 -5.70 -6.06
CA LEU A 477 -11.83 -6.22 -6.66
C LEU A 477 -10.75 -6.47 -5.61
N THR A 478 -10.60 -5.57 -4.64
CA THR A 478 -9.66 -5.70 -3.51
C THR A 478 -9.89 -6.99 -2.74
N TYR A 479 -11.14 -7.35 -2.46
CA TYR A 479 -11.47 -8.65 -1.84
C TYR A 479 -10.93 -9.83 -2.66
N TYR A 480 -11.14 -9.85 -3.98
CA TYR A 480 -10.64 -10.92 -4.85
C TYR A 480 -9.11 -10.92 -4.95
N PHE A 481 -8.47 -9.75 -4.98
CA PHE A 481 -7.01 -9.63 -4.95
C PHE A 481 -6.42 -10.19 -3.66
N ASN A 482 -6.99 -9.86 -2.51
CA ASN A 482 -6.57 -10.39 -1.22
C ASN A 482 -6.77 -11.90 -1.15
N LYS A 483 -7.88 -12.42 -1.69
CA LYS A 483 -8.10 -13.87 -1.80
C LYS A 483 -7.03 -14.57 -2.67
N LEU A 484 -6.67 -13.99 -3.82
CA LEU A 484 -5.60 -14.51 -4.67
C LEU A 484 -4.23 -14.44 -3.97
N SER A 485 -3.94 -13.35 -3.29
CA SER A 485 -2.72 -13.18 -2.49
C SER A 485 -2.62 -14.24 -1.40
N ARG A 486 -3.69 -14.47 -0.63
CA ARG A 486 -3.76 -15.52 0.40
C ARG A 486 -3.49 -16.91 -0.16
N LYS A 487 -3.98 -17.20 -1.37
CA LYS A 487 -3.67 -18.47 -2.06
C LYS A 487 -2.17 -18.59 -2.37
N HIS A 488 -1.55 -17.52 -2.88
CA HIS A 488 -0.11 -17.50 -3.17
C HIS A 488 0.75 -17.74 -1.91
N GLU A 489 0.31 -17.27 -0.74
CA GLU A 489 0.99 -17.52 0.54
C GLU A 489 0.97 -19.00 0.93
N PHE A 490 -0.18 -19.67 0.81
CA PHE A 490 -0.25 -21.12 1.07
C PHE A 490 0.59 -21.93 0.08
N GLU A 491 0.61 -21.52 -1.19
CA GLU A 491 1.45 -22.12 -2.22
C GLU A 491 2.95 -21.98 -1.87
N ALA A 492 3.37 -20.82 -1.35
CA ALA A 492 4.74 -20.57 -0.90
C ALA A 492 5.11 -21.32 0.39
N ASP A 493 4.19 -21.42 1.35
CA ASP A 493 4.34 -22.25 2.56
C ASP A 493 4.54 -23.73 2.21
N GLU A 494 3.73 -24.26 1.30
CA GLU A 494 3.85 -25.64 0.82
C GLU A 494 5.19 -25.86 0.11
N PHE A 495 5.68 -24.87 -0.66
CA PHE A 495 6.98 -24.94 -1.32
C PHE A 495 8.13 -25.04 -0.29
N SER A 496 8.11 -24.20 0.76
CA SER A 496 9.11 -24.26 1.84
C SER A 496 9.06 -25.62 2.58
N LYS A 497 7.85 -26.13 2.87
CA LYS A 497 7.63 -27.46 3.45
C LYS A 497 8.24 -28.57 2.58
N LYS A 498 8.03 -28.54 1.26
CA LYS A 498 8.60 -29.51 0.30
C LYS A 498 10.12 -29.49 0.25
N LEU A 499 10.76 -28.37 0.58
CA LEU A 499 12.22 -28.28 0.67
C LEU A 499 12.79 -28.84 1.98
N GLY A 500 11.93 -29.24 2.91
CA GLY A 500 12.32 -29.79 4.23
C GLY A 500 12.31 -28.76 5.35
N TYR A 501 11.80 -27.54 5.11
CA TYR A 501 11.80 -26.45 6.09
C TYR A 501 10.47 -26.28 6.83
N GLY A 502 9.54 -27.24 6.74
CA GLY A 502 8.19 -27.10 7.32
C GLY A 502 8.19 -26.77 8.81
N GLU A 503 8.97 -27.52 9.61
CA GLU A 503 9.06 -27.29 11.06
C GLU A 503 9.70 -25.93 11.38
N HIS A 504 10.81 -25.59 10.72
CA HIS A 504 11.50 -24.31 10.91
C HIS A 504 10.68 -23.11 10.43
N LEU A 505 9.81 -23.30 9.43
CA LEU A 505 8.88 -22.26 8.97
C LEU A 505 7.81 -22.00 10.03
N VAL A 506 7.26 -23.05 10.65
CA VAL A 506 6.32 -22.90 11.77
C VAL A 506 6.97 -22.10 12.91
N GLU A 507 8.18 -22.45 13.31
CA GLU A 507 8.93 -21.73 14.37
C GLU A 507 9.20 -20.27 13.98
N GLY A 508 9.68 -20.03 12.76
CA GLY A 508 9.96 -18.69 12.24
C GLY A 508 8.72 -17.80 12.15
N LEU A 509 7.59 -18.35 11.66
CA LEU A 509 6.32 -17.62 11.56
C LEU A 509 5.78 -17.24 12.93
N ILE A 510 5.79 -18.16 13.91
CA ILE A 510 5.36 -17.86 15.28
C ILE A 510 6.25 -16.74 15.84
N LYS A 511 7.58 -16.86 15.69
CA LYS A 511 8.50 -15.88 16.27
C LYS A 511 8.33 -14.50 15.65
N ILE A 512 8.31 -14.37 14.32
CA ILE A 512 8.09 -13.08 13.65
C ILE A 512 6.74 -12.48 14.07
N HIS A 513 5.69 -13.31 14.13
CA HIS A 513 4.36 -12.82 14.49
C HIS A 513 4.30 -12.32 15.93
N LEU A 514 5.01 -12.98 16.86
CA LEU A 514 5.11 -12.55 18.26
C LEU A 514 5.97 -11.29 18.40
N GLU A 515 7.13 -11.24 17.75
CA GLU A 515 8.03 -10.07 17.77
C GLU A 515 7.35 -8.83 17.18
N ASN A 516 6.49 -9.00 16.17
CA ASN A 516 5.70 -7.92 15.59
C ASN A 516 4.37 -7.65 16.32
N LYS A 517 4.08 -8.35 17.42
CA LYS A 517 2.78 -8.31 18.14
C LYS A 517 1.57 -8.43 17.19
N GLY A 518 1.69 -9.30 16.19
CA GLY A 518 0.67 -9.51 15.18
C GLY A 518 -0.64 -10.04 15.79
N ASN A 519 -1.77 -9.76 15.15
CA ASN A 519 -3.07 -10.22 15.61
C ASN A 519 -3.16 -11.76 15.59
N LEU A 520 -3.45 -12.35 16.74
CA LEU A 520 -3.46 -13.81 16.93
C LEU A 520 -4.84 -14.46 16.76
N ASN A 521 -5.91 -13.65 16.73
CA ASN A 521 -7.28 -14.12 16.58
C ASN A 521 -8.14 -13.11 15.80
N PRO A 522 -7.81 -12.84 14.53
CA PRO A 522 -8.56 -11.88 13.74
C PRO A 522 -10.00 -12.34 13.48
N ASP A 523 -10.93 -11.39 13.34
CA ASP A 523 -12.29 -11.69 12.87
C ASP A 523 -12.23 -12.22 11.45
N LYS A 524 -13.04 -13.25 11.15
CA LYS A 524 -13.01 -13.94 9.86
C LYS A 524 -13.41 -13.05 8.69
N LEU A 525 -14.44 -12.21 8.88
CA LEU A 525 -14.91 -11.33 7.82
C LEU A 525 -13.89 -10.21 7.61
N TYR A 526 -13.40 -9.62 8.70
CA TYR A 526 -12.34 -8.63 8.66
C TYR A 526 -11.09 -9.15 7.92
N SER A 527 -10.56 -10.31 8.30
CA SER A 527 -9.35 -10.87 7.68
C SER A 527 -9.57 -11.26 6.23
N SER A 528 -10.75 -11.78 5.88
CA SER A 528 -11.05 -12.14 4.49
C SER A 528 -11.03 -10.94 3.54
N TYR A 529 -11.39 -9.76 4.04
CA TYR A 529 -11.45 -8.53 3.26
C TYR A 529 -10.13 -7.76 3.29
N HIS A 530 -9.48 -7.65 4.44
CA HIS A 530 -8.30 -6.78 4.62
C HIS A 530 -6.95 -7.48 4.48
N TYR A 531 -6.85 -8.78 4.79
CA TYR A 531 -5.53 -9.41 4.88
C TYR A 531 -5.09 -10.00 3.55
N SER A 532 -3.95 -9.52 3.04
CA SER A 532 -3.24 -10.13 1.91
C SER A 532 -2.52 -11.43 2.29
N HIS A 533 -2.23 -11.62 3.58
CA HIS A 533 -1.66 -12.84 4.16
C HIS A 533 -2.70 -13.59 5.01
N PRO A 534 -2.81 -14.92 4.92
CA PRO A 534 -3.70 -15.67 5.79
C PRO A 534 -3.29 -15.48 7.27
N PRO A 535 -4.26 -15.43 8.21
CA PRO A 535 -3.97 -15.45 9.65
C PRO A 535 -2.99 -16.56 10.04
N LEU A 536 -2.12 -16.29 11.02
CA LEU A 536 -1.08 -17.23 11.47
C LEU A 536 -1.64 -18.64 11.70
N VAL A 537 -2.76 -18.75 12.41
CA VAL A 537 -3.39 -20.04 12.75
C VAL A 537 -3.78 -20.83 11.50
N GLU A 538 -4.20 -20.17 10.43
CA GLU A 538 -4.55 -20.84 9.17
C GLU A 538 -3.29 -21.40 8.49
N ARG A 539 -2.20 -20.63 8.47
CA ARG A 539 -0.90 -21.06 7.91
C ARG A 539 -0.31 -22.24 8.68
N LEU A 540 -0.31 -22.16 10.02
CA LEU A 540 0.16 -23.25 10.88
C LEU A 540 -0.65 -24.54 10.66
N THR A 541 -1.98 -24.41 10.58
CA THR A 541 -2.85 -25.56 10.30
C THR A 541 -2.52 -26.20 8.95
N ALA A 542 -2.25 -25.41 7.91
CA ALA A 542 -1.88 -25.92 6.59
C ALA A 542 -0.48 -26.58 6.58
N LEU A 543 0.46 -26.07 7.38
CA LEU A 543 1.79 -26.65 7.52
C LEU A 543 1.78 -27.96 8.31
N ASP A 544 0.88 -28.12 9.28
CA ASP A 544 0.75 -29.32 10.10
C ASP A 544 0.04 -30.48 9.39
N ASP A 545 -0.87 -30.19 8.45
CA ASP A 545 -1.67 -31.23 7.79
C ASP A 545 -0.90 -31.89 6.62
N PRO A 546 -0.70 -33.21 6.60
CA PRO A 546 -0.09 -33.92 5.48
C PRO A 546 -0.99 -34.03 4.23
N ASN A 547 -2.30 -33.73 4.32
CA ASN A 547 -3.30 -33.97 3.27
C ASN A 547 -4.16 -32.76 2.87
N VAL A 548 -4.00 -31.59 3.47
CA VAL A 548 -4.80 -30.41 3.10
C VAL A 548 -4.16 -29.65 1.94
N SER A 549 -4.73 -29.84 0.75
CA SER A 549 -4.67 -28.84 -0.32
C SER A 549 -5.41 -27.57 0.14
N PRO A 550 -4.97 -26.37 -0.27
CA PRO A 550 -5.49 -25.10 0.27
C PRO A 550 -7.02 -25.03 0.18
N LYS A 551 -7.68 -24.81 1.31
CA LYS A 551 -9.13 -24.53 1.33
C LYS A 551 -9.38 -23.21 0.61
N THR A 552 -10.15 -23.27 -0.47
CA THR A 552 -10.53 -22.13 -1.32
C THR A 552 -11.67 -21.27 -0.77
N GLU A 553 -11.93 -21.31 0.54
CA GLU A 553 -13.03 -20.55 1.17
C GLU A 553 -12.77 -19.04 1.17
#